data_AF-A0AAD7VX78-F1
#
_entry.id   AF-A0AAD7VX78-F1
#
_cell.length_a   1.000
_cell.length_b   1.000
_cell.length_c   1.000
_cell.angle_alpha   90.00
_cell.angle_beta   90.00
_cell.angle_gamma   90.00
#
_symmetry.space_group_name_H-M   'P 1'
#
loop_
_entity.id
_entity.type
_entity.pdbx_description
1 polymer ?
#
loop_
_entity_poly.entity_id
_entity_poly.type
_entity_poly.pdbx_seq_one_letter_code
_entity_poly.pdbx_strand_id
1 'polypeptide(L)' 'MAITKAMANLKIEYGAPARADDARQLFSLSAAAEEQGVLPDELSSVIRRLWADSRVQECFTRSREYQLNDSAA' A
#
# COMPACT_ATOMS: atom_id res chain seq x y z
N MET A 1 2.86 -1.29 6.26
CA MET A 1 2.50 -0.45 5.09
C MET A 1 3.73 0.16 4.42
N ALA A 2 4.44 -0.62 3.61
CA ALA A 2 5.63 -0.14 2.90
C ALA A 2 5.29 0.50 1.55
N ILE A 3 4.31 -0.05 0.83
CA ILE A 3 4.03 0.32 -0.57
C ILE A 3 3.36 1.70 -0.68
N THR A 4 2.34 2.00 0.13
CA THR A 4 1.71 3.34 0.14
C THR A 4 2.68 4.45 0.55
N LYS A 5 3.62 4.15 1.46
CA LYS A 5 4.72 5.07 1.81
C LYS A 5 5.75 5.21 0.69
N ALA A 6 6.09 4.11 0.01
CA ALA A 6 6.99 4.12 -1.14
C ALA A 6 6.40 4.93 -2.32
N MET A 7 5.08 4.85 -2.55
CA MET A 7 4.41 5.67 -3.57
C MET A 7 4.57 7.17 -3.30
N ALA A 8 4.43 7.61 -2.04
CA ALA A 8 4.66 9.00 -1.65
C ALA A 8 6.13 9.42 -1.89
N ASN A 9 7.08 8.55 -1.52
CA ASN A 9 8.52 8.83 -1.72
C ASN A 9 8.92 8.87 -3.20
N LEU A 10 8.32 8.01 -4.02
CA LEU A 10 8.57 7.93 -5.46
C LEU A 10 7.71 8.92 -6.28
N LYS A 11 6.89 9.75 -5.60
CA LYS A 11 5.91 10.67 -6.21
C LYS A 11 5.00 9.99 -7.24
N ILE A 12 4.64 8.73 -6.98
CA ILE A 12 3.72 7.98 -7.83
C ILE A 12 2.31 8.31 -7.37
N GLU A 13 1.57 9.04 -8.20
CA GLU A 13 0.16 9.29 -7.97
C GLU A 13 -0.65 8.02 -8.22
N TYR A 14 -1.66 7.79 -7.38
CA TYR A 14 -2.62 6.71 -7.57
C TYR A 14 -3.36 6.86 -8.91
N GLY A 15 -3.78 5.74 -9.50
CA GLY A 15 -4.53 5.77 -10.76
C GLY A 15 -5.91 6.43 -10.64
N ALA A 16 -6.48 6.44 -9.43
CA ALA A 16 -7.76 7.10 -9.14
C ALA A 16 -7.73 7.83 -7.79
N PRO A 17 -8.39 9.00 -7.66
CA PRO A 17 -8.45 9.76 -6.41
C PRO A 17 -9.12 8.97 -5.27
N ALA A 18 -10.06 8.08 -5.58
CA ALA A 18 -10.69 7.18 -4.61
C ALA A 18 -9.68 6.26 -3.88
N ARG A 19 -8.53 5.95 -4.51
CA ARG A 19 -7.48 5.12 -3.90
C ARG A 19 -6.73 5.85 -2.79
N ALA A 20 -6.66 7.19 -2.83
CA ALA A 20 -6.09 7.96 -1.74
C ALA A 20 -6.96 7.84 -0.48
N ASP A 21 -8.29 7.76 -0.65
CA ASP A 21 -9.22 7.54 0.45
C ASP A 21 -9.11 6.11 1.00
N ASP A 22 -9.05 5.11 0.12
CA ASP A 22 -8.77 3.72 0.50
C ASP A 22 -7.44 3.59 1.28
N ALA A 23 -6.40 4.32 0.90
CA ALA A 23 -5.12 4.31 1.61
C ALA A 23 -5.24 4.88 3.05
N ARG A 24 -6.05 5.93 3.26
CA ARG A 24 -6.36 6.45 4.60
C ARG A 24 -7.15 5.44 5.42
N GLN A 25 -8.18 4.86 4.82
CA GLN A 25 -9.00 3.84 5.47
C GLN A 25 -8.17 2.63 5.89
N LEU A 26 -7.18 2.23 5.07
CA LEU A 26 -6.25 1.17 5.42
C LEU A 26 -5.44 1.49 6.69
N PHE A 27 -4.95 2.71 6.86
CA PHE A 27 -4.21 3.11 8.08
C PHE A 27 -5.11 3.00 9.32
N SER A 28 -6.33 3.55 9.26
CA SER A 28 -7.27 3.51 10.38
C SER A 28 -7.70 2.08 10.73
N LEU A 29 -8.02 1.26 9.73
CA LEU A 29 -8.42 -0.13 9.93
C LEU A 29 -7.25 -1.00 10.41
N SER A 30 -6.02 -0.72 9.97
CA SER A 30 -4.83 -1.44 10.47
C SER A 30 -4.59 -1.15 11.94
N ALA A 31 -4.71 0.11 12.38
CA ALA A 31 -4.57 0.46 13.79
C ALA A 31 -5.64 -0.24 14.66
N ALA A 32 -6.89 -0.28 14.19
CA ALA A 32 -7.96 -1.02 14.87
C ALA A 32 -7.71 -2.54 14.89
N ALA A 33 -7.16 -3.10 13.80
CA ALA A 33 -6.84 -4.52 13.71
C ALA A 33 -5.69 -4.92 14.66
N GLU A 34 -4.68 -4.05 14.82
CA GLU A 34 -3.59 -4.25 15.78
C GLU A 34 -4.08 -4.19 17.22
N GLU A 35 -5.01 -3.28 17.53
CA GLU A 35 -5.60 -3.15 18.88
C GLU A 35 -6.52 -4.33 19.22
N GLN A 36 -7.35 -4.78 18.28
CA GLN A 36 -8.30 -5.86 18.52
C GLN A 36 -7.70 -7.26 18.30
N GLY A 37 -6.54 -7.36 17.63
CA GLY A 37 -5.91 -8.63 17.26
C GLY A 37 -6.69 -9.41 16.18
N VAL A 38 -7.66 -8.78 15.52
CA VAL A 38 -8.50 -9.41 14.49
C VAL A 38 -8.46 -8.54 13.24
N LEU A 39 -8.37 -9.18 12.07
CA LEU A 39 -8.28 -8.49 10.79
C LEU A 39 -9.70 -8.32 10.21
N PRO A 40 -10.25 -7.09 10.14
CA PRO A 40 -11.61 -6.87 9.66
C PRO A 40 -11.73 -7.24 8.18
N ASP A 41 -12.89 -7.77 7.77
CA ASP A 41 -13.14 -8.10 6.36
C ASP A 41 -13.02 -6.84 5.47
N GLU A 42 -13.42 -5.69 6.01
CA GLU A 42 -13.28 -4.38 5.38
C GLU A 42 -11.80 -4.03 5.09
N LEU A 43 -10.88 -4.36 6.02
CA LEU A 43 -9.45 -4.15 5.81
C LEU A 43 -8.95 -5.03 4.66
N SER A 44 -9.39 -6.29 4.59
CA SER A 44 -9.05 -7.19 3.48
C SER A 44 -9.56 -6.68 2.13
N SER A 45 -10.74 -6.06 2.11
CA SER A 45 -11.35 -5.48 0.91
C SER A 45 -10.63 -4.20 0.46
N VAL A 46 -10.21 -3.36 1.40
CA VAL A 46 -9.39 -2.17 1.13
C VAL A 46 -8.01 -2.59 0.58
N ILE A 47 -7.36 -3.58 1.18
CA ILE A 47 -6.07 -4.14 0.70
C ILE A 47 -6.21 -4.61 -0.76
N ARG A 48 -7.26 -5.39 -1.07
CA ARG A 48 -7.50 -5.90 -2.42
C ARG A 48 -7.73 -4.78 -3.44
N ARG A 49 -8.51 -3.75 -3.09
CA ARG A 49 -8.75 -2.59 -3.96
C ARG A 49 -7.48 -1.78 -4.25
N LEU A 50 -6.64 -1.58 -3.24
CA LEU A 50 -5.34 -0.92 -3.41
C LEU A 50 -4.39 -1.78 -4.24
N TRP A 51 -4.35 -3.09 -4.01
CA TRP A 51 -3.47 -4.00 -4.76
C TRP A 51 -3.83 -4.11 -6.24
N ALA A 52 -5.12 -3.99 -6.58
CA ALA A 52 -5.59 -3.98 -7.96
C ALA A 52 -5.25 -2.69 -8.73
N ASP A 53 -4.76 -1.63 -8.07
CA ASP A 53 -4.38 -0.40 -8.75
C ASP A 53 -3.04 -0.56 -9.49
N SER A 54 -3.05 -0.25 -10.78
CA SER A 54 -1.87 -0.42 -11.65
C SER A 54 -0.67 0.42 -11.21
N ARG A 55 -0.88 1.58 -10.57
CA ARG A 55 0.22 2.42 -10.05
C ARG A 55 0.81 1.84 -8.77
N VAL A 56 -0.01 1.17 -7.96
CA VAL A 56 0.47 0.39 -6.81
C VAL A 56 1.35 -0.78 -7.28
N GLN A 57 0.94 -1.50 -8.34
CA GLN A 57 1.75 -2.57 -8.96
C GLN A 57 3.08 -2.05 -9.56
N GLU A 58 3.03 -0.91 -10.24
CA GLU A 58 4.23 -0.26 -10.80
C GLU A 58 5.19 0.18 -9.69
N CYS A 59 4.68 0.78 -8.61
CA CYS A 59 5.47 1.14 -7.44
C CYS A 59 6.10 -0.10 -6.79
N PHE A 60 5.37 -1.21 -6.70
CA PHE A 60 5.90 -2.46 -6.14
C PHE A 60 7.04 -3.03 -6.98
N THR A 61 6.88 -3.04 -8.31
CA THR A 61 7.93 -3.47 -9.26
C THR A 61 9.17 -2.59 -9.14
N ARG A 62 9.01 -1.27 -9.09
CA ARG A 62 10.12 -0.32 -8.90
C ARG A 62 10.78 -0.45 -7.53
N SER A 63 10.01 -0.70 -6.47
CA SER A 63 10.55 -0.91 -5.13
C SER A 63 11.41 -2.17 -5.05
N ARG A 64 11.14 -3.19 -5.88
CA ARG A 64 12.00 -4.38 -6.05
C ARG A 64 13.29 -4.08 -6.79
N GLU A 65 13.30 -3.16 -7.76
CA GLU A 65 14.54 -2.72 -8.43
C GLU A 65 15.50 -2.02 -7.45
N TYR A 66 14.98 -1.25 -6.48
CA TYR A 66 15.82 -0.63 -5.43
C TYR A 66 16.26 -1.64 -4.37
N GLN A 67 15.41 -2.56 -3.91
CA GLN A 67 15.81 -3.59 -2.94
C GLN A 67 16.80 -4.61 -3.51
N LEU A 68 16.74 -4.91 -4.82
CA LEU A 68 17.74 -5.78 -5.47
C LEU A 68 19.12 -5.12 -5.55
N ASN A 69 19.20 -3.80 -5.66
CA ASN A 69 20.49 -3.08 -5.61
C ASN A 69 21.08 -3.03 -4.19
N ASP A 70 20.25 -3.02 -3.16
CA ASP A 70 20.69 -3.02 -1.75
C ASP A 70 21.04 -4.43 -1.22
N SER A 71 20.62 -5.51 -1.89
CA SER A 71 20.97 -6.89 -1.50
C SER A 71 22.23 -7.44 -2.19
N ALA A 72 22.97 -6.57 -2.88
CA ALA A 72 24.26 -6.88 -3.52
C ALA A 72 25.47 -6.14 -2.88
N ALA A 73 25.30 -5.49 -1.73
CA ALA A 73 26.37 -4.79 -1.01
C ALA A 73 26.80 -5.54 0.26
#